data_AF-A0A7K2WJC4-F1
#
_entry.id   AF-A0A7K2WJC4-F1
#
_cell.length_a   1.000
_cell.length_b   1.000
_cell.length_c   1.000
_cell.angle_alpha   90.00
_cell.angle_beta   90.00
_cell.angle_gamma   90.00
#
_symmetry.space_group_name_H-M   'P 1'
#
loop_
_entity.id
_entity.type
_entity.pdbx_description
1 polymer ?
#
loop_
_entity_poly.entity_id
_entity_poly.type
_entity_poly.pdbx_seq_one_letter_code
_entity_poly.pdbx_strand_id
1 'polypeptide(L)'
;MLNHRAKLIAATAVAAGAMLLTACEGDDTGTAGTVAPSAAESSGHPHTGAPAVDVIGKYDPVDRNDAVFFASVLNGANEVPTKGGPAVGDKDGHAIALMRVQGDEVSFAFTWKGTGTPTAGHIHQGGAGTNGDVKIPFFTEKLPGGRDSVYGTVKVTDAALLKSLKADPGQFYFNLHTAEFPGGAVRGQVHQLPLPMNLPEAFRGNSLHSVVTGAQIYACTKQPGGDRKFTQDNVKATLDGNIAHSFQKSGPTGPPQWIAPDHSAVTGKVLHKIPNGDGNIPELVLAATQSGTSGGEFSTTKLVLRLNTEGGVAPTGTCDPTTHPEASVPYKADYLFLSGK
;
A
#
# COMPACT_ATOMS: atom_id res chain seq x y z
N MET A 1 -29.59 -55.51 -34.34
CA MET A 1 -28.53 -54.51 -34.62
C MET A 1 -28.47 -53.61 -33.39
N LEU A 2 -27.72 -53.91 -32.32
CA LEU A 2 -26.25 -53.72 -32.14
C LEU A 2 -25.77 -52.48 -32.92
N ASN A 3 -25.20 -51.42 -32.36
CA ASN A 3 -24.10 -51.25 -31.38
C ASN A 3 -23.97 -49.70 -31.23
N HIS A 4 -23.47 -49.03 -30.18
CA HIS A 4 -22.23 -49.18 -29.41
C HIS A 4 -22.30 -48.20 -28.20
N ARG A 5 -22.03 -48.68 -26.97
CA ARG A 5 -20.77 -48.57 -26.19
C ARG A 5 -20.49 -47.16 -25.64
N ALA A 6 -20.69 -46.92 -24.34
CA ALA A 6 -19.82 -47.26 -23.18
C ALA A 6 -18.72 -46.19 -22.96
N LYS A 7 -18.58 -45.59 -21.77
CA LYS A 7 -17.76 -45.99 -20.61
C LYS A 7 -17.67 -44.72 -19.71
N LEU A 8 -17.43 -44.67 -18.41
CA LEU A 8 -16.95 -45.61 -17.40
C LEU A 8 -17.35 -45.01 -16.03
N ILE A 9 -17.81 -45.84 -15.09
CA ILE A 9 -17.83 -45.53 -13.66
C ILE A 9 -16.48 -46.02 -13.11
N ALA A 10 -15.80 -45.18 -12.33
CA ALA A 10 -14.76 -45.63 -11.40
C ALA A 10 -14.97 -44.89 -10.07
N ALA A 11 -15.18 -45.68 -9.03
CA ALA A 11 -15.35 -45.28 -7.65
C ALA A 11 -14.02 -45.35 -6.89
N THR A 12 -14.02 -44.74 -5.69
CA THR A 12 -13.09 -44.89 -4.55
C THR A 12 -11.67 -44.31 -4.74
N ALA A 13 -11.06 -43.64 -3.76
CA ALA A 13 -11.14 -43.82 -2.31
C ALA A 13 -11.03 -42.51 -1.53
N VAL A 14 -11.73 -42.49 -0.39
CA VAL A 14 -11.57 -41.55 0.72
C VAL A 14 -10.32 -41.95 1.50
N ALA A 15 -9.39 -41.03 1.71
CA ALA A 15 -8.36 -41.15 2.74
C ALA A 15 -8.47 -39.93 3.65
N ALA A 16 -9.18 -40.12 4.76
CA ALA A 16 -9.17 -39.22 5.91
C ALA A 16 -7.83 -39.42 6.64
N GLY A 17 -6.94 -38.43 6.55
CA GLY A 17 -5.75 -38.31 7.39
C GLY A 17 -6.06 -37.38 8.56
N ALA A 18 -6.58 -37.93 9.66
CA ALA A 18 -6.60 -37.27 10.95
C ALA A 18 -5.21 -37.42 11.59
N MET A 19 -4.53 -36.32 11.90
CA MET A 19 -3.42 -36.32 12.87
C MET A 19 -3.90 -35.65 14.15
N LEU A 20 -4.05 -36.47 15.20
CA LEU A 20 -4.19 -36.03 16.58
C LEU A 20 -2.82 -35.72 17.18
N LEU A 21 -2.76 -34.56 17.84
CA LEU A 21 -2.07 -34.19 19.08
C LEU A 21 -0.94 -35.09 19.60
N THR A 22 0.20 -34.44 19.88
CA THR A 22 0.88 -34.58 21.19
C THR A 22 1.42 -33.22 21.61
N ALA A 23 0.82 -32.68 22.68
CA ALA A 23 1.45 -31.70 23.55
C ALA A 23 2.56 -32.41 24.35
N CYS A 24 3.63 -31.69 24.65
CA CYS A 24 4.48 -32.00 25.79
C CYS A 24 4.40 -30.84 26.77
N GLU A 25 3.78 -31.11 27.92
CA GLU A 25 3.92 -30.36 29.15
C GLU A 25 5.39 -30.12 29.54
N GLY A 26 5.57 -29.03 30.30
CA GLY A 26 6.81 -28.66 30.96
C GLY A 26 6.97 -29.28 32.35
N ASP A 27 8.10 -28.90 32.94
CA ASP A 27 8.58 -28.99 34.33
C ASP A 27 10.11 -28.73 34.20
N ASP A 28 10.87 -28.04 35.04
CA ASP A 28 10.65 -27.37 36.32
C ASP A 28 11.97 -26.63 36.70
N THR A 29 11.88 -25.63 37.58
CA THR A 29 12.88 -25.22 38.61
C THR A 29 14.23 -24.50 38.31
N GLY A 30 14.45 -23.41 39.08
CA GLY A 30 15.75 -22.92 39.59
C GLY A 30 16.54 -22.02 38.62
N THR A 31 17.09 -20.85 38.98
CA THR A 31 17.71 -20.46 40.25
C THR A 31 17.83 -18.94 40.32
N ALA A 32 17.63 -18.38 41.51
CA ALA A 32 17.97 -17.00 41.85
C ALA A 32 19.50 -16.81 41.94
N GLY A 33 19.99 -15.67 41.46
CA GLY A 33 21.40 -15.28 41.57
C GLY A 33 21.58 -13.78 41.35
N THR A 34 21.55 -13.03 42.44
CA THR A 34 21.87 -11.60 42.56
C THR A 34 23.38 -11.37 42.45
N VAL A 35 23.85 -10.47 41.57
CA VAL A 35 25.02 -9.60 41.79
C VAL A 35 24.87 -8.30 41.00
N ALA A 36 24.99 -7.17 41.69
CA ALA A 36 25.34 -5.84 41.17
C ALA A 36 26.59 -5.36 41.95
N PRO A 37 27.25 -4.22 41.65
CA PRO A 37 27.16 -3.33 40.49
C PRO A 37 28.55 -3.01 39.86
N SER A 38 28.60 -2.34 38.71
CA SER A 38 29.68 -1.37 38.47
C SER A 38 29.14 -0.14 37.75
N ALA A 39 29.45 1.01 38.32
CA ALA A 39 29.12 2.32 37.81
C ALA A 39 30.19 2.75 36.80
N ALA A 40 29.76 3.30 35.68
CA ALA A 40 30.51 4.30 34.94
C ALA A 40 29.50 5.31 34.37
N GLU A 41 29.55 6.52 34.91
CA GLU A 41 28.82 7.68 34.42
C GLU A 41 29.29 8.04 33.00
N SER A 42 28.34 8.33 32.12
CA SER A 42 28.56 9.14 30.92
C SER A 42 27.27 9.88 30.60
N SER A 43 27.33 11.19 30.80
CA SER A 43 26.33 12.20 30.52
C SER A 43 25.95 12.28 29.04
N GLY A 44 24.65 12.19 28.75
CA GLY A 44 24.08 12.49 27.43
C GLY A 44 22.55 12.62 27.53
N HIS A 45 22.00 13.73 27.01
CA HIS A 45 20.60 14.15 27.18
C HIS A 45 19.57 13.18 26.56
N PRO A 46 18.35 13.07 27.11
CA PRO A 46 17.30 12.21 26.57
C PRO A 46 16.57 12.92 25.43
N HIS A 47 16.83 12.52 24.18
CA HIS A 47 15.83 12.68 23.14
C HIS A 47 14.87 11.50 23.23
N THR A 48 13.63 11.81 23.57
CA THR A 48 12.48 10.91 23.67
C THR A 48 12.39 10.02 22.43
N GLY A 49 12.70 8.73 22.60
CA GLY A 49 12.68 7.74 21.53
C GLY A 49 11.26 7.52 21.03
N ALA A 50 11.09 7.63 19.71
CA ALA A 50 9.96 7.06 19.00
C ALA A 50 9.85 5.55 19.31
N PRO A 51 8.64 4.96 19.37
CA PRO A 51 8.50 3.55 19.69
C PRO A 51 9.28 2.70 18.68
N ALA A 52 9.99 1.69 19.19
CA ALA A 52 10.77 0.76 18.39
C ALA A 52 9.85 0.00 17.42
N VAL A 53 9.95 0.36 16.15
CA VAL A 53 9.68 -0.49 14.98
C VAL A 53 10.24 -1.90 15.17
N ASP A 54 9.41 -2.93 15.00
CA ASP A 54 9.95 -4.29 14.91
C ASP A 54 10.72 -4.42 13.60
N VAL A 55 11.99 -4.78 13.71
CA VAL A 55 12.85 -5.04 12.56
C VAL A 55 12.87 -6.53 12.33
N ILE A 56 12.30 -6.99 11.23
CA ILE A 56 12.44 -8.38 10.81
C ILE A 56 13.75 -8.53 10.03
N GLY A 57 14.66 -9.37 10.52
CA GLY A 57 15.98 -9.57 9.90
C GLY A 57 16.90 -8.35 10.05
N LYS A 58 17.93 -8.26 9.19
CA LYS A 58 18.90 -7.16 9.18
C LYS A 58 18.66 -6.25 7.98
N TYR A 59 18.38 -4.97 8.22
CA TYR A 59 18.22 -3.98 7.15
C TYR A 59 19.58 -3.35 6.80
N ASP A 60 19.98 -3.46 5.53
CA ASP A 60 21.10 -2.71 4.97
C ASP A 60 20.60 -1.34 4.48
N PRO A 61 20.99 -0.22 5.11
CA PRO A 61 20.53 1.10 4.69
C PRO A 61 21.20 1.55 3.39
N VAL A 62 22.25 0.89 2.88
CA VAL A 62 22.95 1.29 1.66
C VAL A 62 22.24 0.73 0.42
N ASP A 63 22.03 1.59 -0.58
CA ASP A 63 21.47 1.14 -1.86
C ASP A 63 22.61 0.76 -2.79
N ARG A 64 22.54 -0.46 -3.31
CA ARG A 64 23.49 -0.96 -4.30
C ARG A 64 23.04 -0.54 -5.71
N ASN A 65 23.94 -0.65 -6.68
CA ASN A 65 23.65 -0.27 -8.08
C ASN A 65 22.50 -1.07 -8.71
N ASP A 66 22.15 -2.23 -8.17
CA ASP A 66 21.06 -3.09 -8.64
C ASP A 66 19.77 -2.96 -7.80
N ALA A 67 19.71 -2.00 -6.88
CA ALA A 67 18.55 -1.73 -6.06
C ALA A 67 17.38 -1.26 -6.91
N VAL A 68 16.26 -1.96 -6.80
CA VAL A 68 14.99 -1.58 -7.43
C VAL A 68 13.93 -1.44 -6.36
N PHE A 69 13.18 -0.34 -6.41
CA PHE A 69 12.17 0.00 -5.42
C PHE A 69 10.78 -0.23 -5.98
N PHE A 70 9.88 -0.61 -5.11
CA PHE A 70 8.50 -0.91 -5.43
C PHE A 70 7.58 -0.37 -4.35
N ALA A 71 6.34 -0.11 -4.72
CA ALA A 71 5.27 0.24 -3.82
C ALA A 71 3.97 -0.45 -4.20
N SER A 72 3.04 -0.49 -3.27
CA SER A 72 1.65 -0.80 -3.53
C SER A 72 0.74 -0.12 -2.52
N VAL A 73 -0.47 0.18 -2.96
CA VAL A 73 -1.60 0.49 -2.11
C VAL A 73 -2.47 -0.75 -2.05
N LEU A 74 -2.80 -1.18 -0.84
CA LEU A 74 -3.56 -2.39 -0.58
C LEU A 74 -4.94 -2.01 -0.03
N ASN A 75 -5.97 -2.65 -0.58
CA ASN A 75 -7.37 -2.43 -0.22
C ASN A 75 -8.08 -3.79 -0.19
N GLY A 76 -9.01 -4.00 0.73
CA GLY A 76 -9.78 -5.26 0.79
C GLY A 76 -10.68 -5.47 -0.42
N ALA A 77 -11.11 -4.41 -1.11
CA ALA A 77 -11.87 -4.51 -2.36
C ALA A 77 -11.09 -5.16 -3.51
N ASN A 78 -9.76 -5.21 -3.41
CA ASN A 78 -8.91 -5.88 -4.39
C ASN A 78 -8.77 -7.39 -4.14
N GLU A 79 -9.25 -7.90 -3.00
CA GLU A 79 -9.23 -9.32 -2.70
C GLU A 79 -10.12 -10.11 -3.65
N VAL A 80 -9.73 -11.35 -3.92
CA VAL A 80 -10.46 -12.23 -4.84
C VAL A 80 -10.97 -13.45 -4.08
N PRO A 81 -12.27 -13.45 -3.67
CA PRO A 81 -12.84 -14.55 -2.91
C PRO A 81 -12.80 -15.88 -3.68
N THR A 82 -12.49 -16.95 -2.97
CA THR A 82 -12.64 -18.33 -3.48
C THR A 82 -13.85 -18.98 -2.84
N LYS A 83 -14.63 -19.74 -3.61
CA LYS A 83 -15.85 -20.40 -3.11
C LYS A 83 -15.50 -21.42 -2.03
N GLY A 84 -16.03 -21.22 -0.82
CA GLY A 84 -15.74 -22.07 0.35
C GLY A 84 -14.37 -21.82 0.97
N GLY A 85 -13.65 -20.79 0.52
CA GLY A 85 -12.39 -20.37 1.12
C GLY A 85 -12.58 -19.57 2.42
N PRO A 86 -11.46 -19.25 3.09
CA PRO A 86 -11.47 -18.36 4.25
C PRO A 86 -12.02 -16.96 3.92
N ALA A 87 -12.40 -16.20 4.96
CA ALA A 87 -12.82 -14.81 4.81
C ALA A 87 -11.70 -13.95 4.20
N VAL A 88 -12.09 -13.06 3.28
CA VAL A 88 -11.22 -12.10 2.60
C VAL A 88 -11.90 -10.75 2.47
N GLY A 89 -11.12 -9.72 2.20
CA GLY A 89 -11.60 -8.41 1.78
C GLY A 89 -12.15 -7.59 2.93
N ASP A 90 -11.24 -7.09 3.76
CA ASP A 90 -11.55 -6.14 4.82
C ASP A 90 -12.00 -4.81 4.20
N LYS A 91 -13.27 -4.45 4.41
CA LYS A 91 -13.86 -3.27 3.76
C LYS A 91 -13.29 -1.96 4.31
N ASP A 92 -12.86 -1.97 5.56
CA ASP A 92 -12.29 -0.81 6.25
C ASP A 92 -10.76 -0.83 6.20
N GLY A 93 -10.20 -1.99 5.83
CA GLY A 93 -8.77 -2.24 5.79
C GLY A 93 -8.07 -1.56 4.62
N HIS A 94 -7.01 -0.82 4.96
CA HIS A 94 -6.11 -0.22 4.00
C HIS A 94 -4.66 -0.40 4.45
N ALA A 95 -3.75 -0.61 3.50
CA ALA A 95 -2.33 -0.66 3.78
C ALA A 95 -1.49 -0.10 2.64
N ILE A 96 -0.25 0.25 2.96
CA ILE A 96 0.76 0.67 2.01
C ILE A 96 1.94 -0.26 2.19
N ALA A 97 2.47 -0.76 1.08
CA ALA A 97 3.67 -1.57 1.05
C ALA A 97 4.75 -0.81 0.30
N LEU A 98 5.96 -0.82 0.84
CA LEU A 98 7.20 -0.44 0.17
C LEU A 98 8.12 -1.65 0.15
N MET A 99 8.88 -1.81 -0.94
CA MET A 99 9.84 -2.89 -1.07
C MET A 99 11.07 -2.44 -1.84
N ARG A 100 12.23 -2.93 -1.45
CA ARG A 100 13.50 -2.79 -2.19
C ARG A 100 14.09 -4.17 -2.44
N VAL A 101 14.45 -4.45 -3.68
CA VAL A 101 15.15 -5.68 -4.07
C VAL A 101 16.57 -5.35 -4.52
N GLN A 102 17.57 -5.85 -3.80
CA GLN A 102 18.99 -5.73 -4.16
C GLN A 102 19.76 -7.03 -3.85
N GLY A 103 20.43 -7.60 -4.84
CA GLY A 103 20.93 -8.97 -4.78
C GLY A 103 19.82 -9.96 -4.42
N ASP A 104 20.04 -10.73 -3.37
CA ASP A 104 19.11 -11.69 -2.76
C ASP A 104 18.31 -11.10 -1.58
N GLU A 105 18.44 -9.80 -1.31
CA GLU A 105 17.74 -9.13 -0.21
C GLU A 105 16.48 -8.45 -0.71
N VAL A 106 15.37 -8.81 -0.08
CA VAL A 106 14.08 -8.16 -0.25
C VAL A 106 13.73 -7.46 1.05
N SER A 107 14.02 -6.16 1.09
CA SER A 107 13.62 -5.30 2.20
C SER A 107 12.18 -4.83 1.98
N PHE A 108 11.37 -4.78 3.02
CA PHE A 108 9.97 -4.36 2.97
C PHE A 108 9.63 -3.41 4.10
N ALA A 109 8.60 -2.61 3.91
CA ALA A 109 7.93 -1.87 4.96
C ALA A 109 6.43 -1.86 4.68
N PHE A 110 5.62 -2.05 5.71
CA PHE A 110 4.18 -1.88 5.64
C PHE A 110 3.71 -0.84 6.66
N THR A 111 2.65 -0.14 6.31
CA THR A 111 1.75 0.51 7.29
C THR A 111 0.32 0.14 6.96
N TRP A 112 -0.54 0.03 7.97
CA TRP A 112 -1.95 -0.35 7.83
C TRP A 112 -2.85 0.45 8.76
N LYS A 113 -4.10 0.63 8.35
CA LYS A 113 -5.17 1.31 9.10
C LYS A 113 -6.51 0.64 8.82
N GLY A 114 -7.43 0.74 9.77
CA GLY A 114 -8.80 0.23 9.62
C GLY A 114 -8.92 -1.29 9.59
N THR A 115 -7.81 -2.03 9.78
CA THR A 115 -7.78 -3.49 9.85
C THR A 115 -7.15 -3.96 11.16
N GLY A 116 -7.42 -5.22 11.53
CA GLY A 116 -6.80 -5.87 12.69
C GLY A 116 -5.28 -6.01 12.57
N THR A 117 -4.61 -6.39 13.66
CA THR A 117 -3.15 -6.61 13.63
C THR A 117 -2.78 -7.72 12.63
N PRO A 118 -1.87 -7.46 11.67
CA PRO A 118 -1.47 -8.45 10.67
C PRO A 118 -0.89 -9.73 11.29
N THR A 119 -1.37 -10.86 10.79
CA THR A 119 -0.91 -12.21 11.14
C THR A 119 0.10 -12.76 10.16
N ALA A 120 0.09 -12.25 8.91
CA ALA A 120 1.05 -12.62 7.88
C ALA A 120 1.12 -11.53 6.80
N GLY A 121 2.24 -11.47 6.10
CA GLY A 121 2.46 -10.55 5.00
C GLY A 121 3.35 -11.16 3.93
N HIS A 122 2.92 -11.11 2.67
CA HIS A 122 3.61 -11.81 1.59
C HIS A 122 3.55 -11.08 0.24
N ILE A 123 4.42 -11.50 -0.69
CA ILE A 123 4.22 -11.37 -2.14
C ILE A 123 3.67 -12.67 -2.69
N HIS A 124 2.60 -12.55 -3.49
CA HIS A 124 2.09 -13.61 -4.35
C HIS A 124 2.43 -13.33 -5.81
N GLN A 125 2.42 -14.37 -6.64
CA GLN A 125 2.53 -14.25 -8.10
C GLN A 125 1.18 -14.48 -8.78
N GLY A 126 0.50 -13.40 -9.15
CA GLY A 126 -0.73 -13.38 -9.91
C GLY A 126 -1.05 -11.97 -10.42
N GLY A 127 -1.60 -11.90 -11.63
CA GLY A 127 -2.10 -10.64 -12.19
C GLY A 127 -3.34 -10.13 -11.44
N ALA A 128 -3.72 -8.88 -11.71
CA ALA A 128 -4.92 -8.26 -11.14
C ALA A 128 -6.17 -9.15 -11.32
N GLY A 129 -6.97 -9.30 -10.27
CA GLY A 129 -8.18 -10.12 -10.28
C GLY A 129 -7.94 -11.65 -10.28
N THR A 130 -6.68 -12.10 -10.22
CA THR A 130 -6.33 -13.53 -10.17
C THR A 130 -5.58 -13.84 -8.89
N ASN A 131 -5.92 -14.94 -8.20
CA ASN A 131 -5.16 -15.44 -7.05
C ASN A 131 -3.90 -16.18 -7.50
N GLY A 132 -2.83 -16.09 -6.72
CA GLY A 132 -1.54 -16.71 -7.02
C GLY A 132 -0.90 -17.35 -5.79
N ASP A 133 0.12 -18.18 -6.02
CA ASP A 133 0.90 -18.78 -4.93
C ASP A 133 1.73 -17.72 -4.18
N VAL A 134 1.94 -17.94 -2.89
CA VAL A 134 2.93 -17.19 -2.10
C VAL A 134 4.32 -17.46 -2.67
N LYS A 135 5.08 -16.40 -2.99
CA LYS A 135 6.45 -16.49 -3.48
C LYS A 135 7.48 -15.91 -2.53
N ILE A 136 7.15 -14.82 -1.82
CA ILE A 136 8.05 -14.20 -0.84
C ILE A 136 7.27 -13.99 0.45
N PRO A 137 7.48 -14.84 1.47
CA PRO A 137 6.93 -14.57 2.78
C PRO A 137 7.79 -13.54 3.52
N PHE A 138 7.18 -12.44 3.98
CA PHE A 138 7.86 -11.42 4.78
C PHE A 138 7.80 -11.76 6.27
N PHE A 139 6.63 -12.18 6.74
CA PHE A 139 6.37 -12.69 8.07
C PHE A 139 5.17 -13.63 8.06
N THR A 140 5.20 -14.64 8.91
CA THR A 140 4.14 -15.66 9.07
C THR A 140 3.61 -15.75 10.49
N GLU A 141 4.07 -14.86 11.36
CA GLU A 141 3.66 -14.78 12.76
C GLU A 141 2.94 -13.47 13.01
N LYS A 142 2.00 -13.49 13.97
CA LYS A 142 1.26 -12.29 14.35
C LYS A 142 2.19 -11.22 14.88
N LEU A 143 2.09 -10.03 14.28
CA LEU A 143 2.81 -8.86 14.76
C LEU A 143 2.32 -8.44 16.15
N PRO A 144 3.14 -7.79 16.97
CA PRO A 144 2.69 -7.26 18.26
C PRO A 144 1.53 -6.26 18.09
N GLY A 145 0.56 -6.36 18.99
CA GLY A 145 -0.61 -5.47 19.00
C GLY A 145 -0.24 -4.00 19.28
N GLY A 146 -1.13 -3.08 18.90
CA GLY A 146 -0.92 -1.64 19.09
C GLY A 146 0.04 -0.98 18.09
N ARG A 147 0.46 -1.73 17.06
CA ARG A 147 1.28 -1.22 15.95
C ARG A 147 0.44 -1.02 14.69
N ASP A 148 0.87 -0.08 13.88
CA ASP A 148 0.31 0.28 12.57
C ASP A 148 1.35 0.19 11.45
N SER A 149 2.56 -0.27 11.75
CA SER A 149 3.67 -0.37 10.82
C SER A 149 4.69 -1.44 11.20
N VAL A 150 5.41 -1.96 10.20
CA VAL A 150 6.52 -2.91 10.34
C VAL A 150 7.49 -2.73 9.19
N TYR A 151 8.78 -3.02 9.39
CA TYR A 151 9.72 -3.19 8.28
C TYR A 151 10.71 -4.31 8.54
N GLY A 152 11.39 -4.74 7.49
CA GLY A 152 12.41 -5.77 7.61
C GLY A 152 13.08 -6.10 6.30
N THR A 153 13.84 -7.18 6.33
CA THR A 153 14.49 -7.78 5.17
C THR A 153 14.39 -9.30 5.26
N VAL A 154 14.00 -9.92 4.16
CA VAL A 154 14.10 -11.37 3.97
C VAL A 154 15.09 -11.70 2.85
N LYS A 155 15.66 -12.91 2.91
CA LYS A 155 16.54 -13.44 1.86
C LYS A 155 15.72 -14.28 0.88
N VAL A 156 15.86 -14.03 -0.41
CA VAL A 156 15.21 -14.78 -1.49
C VAL A 156 16.29 -15.37 -2.39
N THR A 157 16.44 -16.69 -2.34
CA THR A 157 17.47 -17.42 -3.09
C THR A 157 17.10 -17.69 -4.55
N ASP A 158 15.81 -17.61 -4.89
CA ASP A 158 15.32 -17.77 -6.25
C ASP A 158 15.60 -16.51 -7.09
N ALA A 159 16.74 -16.50 -7.78
CA ALA A 159 17.13 -15.40 -8.65
C ALA A 159 16.19 -15.23 -9.87
N ALA A 160 15.53 -16.30 -10.33
CA ALA A 160 14.61 -16.23 -11.46
C ALA A 160 13.32 -15.52 -11.06
N LEU A 161 12.81 -15.81 -9.85
CA LEU A 161 11.71 -15.08 -9.23
C LEU A 161 12.01 -13.58 -9.12
N LEU A 162 13.16 -13.20 -8.53
CA LEU A 162 13.52 -11.79 -8.37
C LEU A 162 13.68 -11.08 -9.71
N LYS A 163 14.23 -11.76 -10.72
CA LYS A 163 14.32 -11.24 -12.09
C LYS A 163 12.93 -11.02 -12.69
N SER A 164 12.00 -11.97 -12.53
CA SER A 164 10.63 -11.83 -13.00
C SER A 164 9.89 -10.69 -12.30
N LEU A 165 10.05 -10.56 -10.98
CA LEU A 165 9.46 -9.48 -10.19
C LEU A 165 9.95 -8.10 -10.64
N LYS A 166 11.24 -7.96 -10.94
CA LYS A 166 11.81 -6.72 -11.49
C LYS A 166 11.33 -6.42 -12.92
N ALA A 167 11.13 -7.45 -13.74
CA ALA A 167 10.77 -7.28 -15.14
C ALA A 167 9.28 -7.01 -15.37
N ASP A 168 8.40 -7.67 -14.61
CA ASP A 168 6.95 -7.52 -14.71
C ASP A 168 6.30 -7.50 -13.32
N PRO A 169 6.51 -6.42 -12.54
CA PRO A 169 5.97 -6.32 -11.18
C PRO A 169 4.44 -6.40 -11.14
N GLY A 170 3.74 -6.05 -12.24
CA GLY A 170 2.29 -6.14 -12.33
C GLY A 170 1.73 -7.56 -12.22
N GLN A 171 2.56 -8.61 -12.36
CA GLN A 171 2.19 -10.01 -12.13
C GLN A 171 2.37 -10.46 -10.67
N PHE A 172 2.65 -9.53 -9.77
CA PHE A 172 2.83 -9.80 -8.36
C PHE A 172 1.94 -8.87 -7.53
N TYR A 173 1.56 -9.33 -6.35
CA TYR A 173 0.81 -8.50 -5.40
C TYR A 173 1.29 -8.71 -3.97
N PHE A 174 1.22 -7.63 -3.21
CA PHE A 174 1.33 -7.67 -1.76
C PHE A 174 0.00 -8.12 -1.16
N ASN A 175 0.07 -8.86 -0.06
CA ASN A 175 -1.09 -9.25 0.71
C ASN A 175 -0.78 -9.21 2.20
N LEU A 176 -1.69 -8.65 3.01
CA LEU A 176 -1.67 -8.75 4.46
C LEU A 176 -2.88 -9.55 4.93
N HIS A 177 -2.68 -10.41 5.90
CA HIS A 177 -3.71 -11.24 6.51
C HIS A 177 -3.95 -10.80 7.95
N THR A 178 -5.16 -10.99 8.45
CA THR A 178 -5.48 -10.77 9.87
C THR A 178 -6.22 -11.99 10.41
N ALA A 179 -6.47 -12.02 11.73
CA ALA A 179 -7.26 -13.08 12.34
C ALA A 179 -8.71 -13.12 11.82
N GLU A 180 -9.29 -11.97 11.49
CA GLU A 180 -10.64 -11.86 10.92
C GLU A 180 -10.67 -12.23 9.43
N PHE A 181 -9.62 -11.89 8.68
CA PHE A 181 -9.50 -12.15 7.26
C PHE A 181 -8.29 -13.04 6.95
N PRO A 182 -8.33 -14.33 7.33
CA PRO A 182 -7.19 -15.24 7.16
C PRO A 182 -6.87 -15.53 5.68
N GLY A 183 -7.82 -15.35 4.77
CA GLY A 183 -7.57 -15.50 3.33
C GLY A 183 -6.91 -14.30 2.67
N GLY A 184 -6.83 -13.15 3.38
CA GLY A 184 -6.34 -11.88 2.86
C GLY A 184 -7.24 -10.73 3.32
N ALA A 185 -6.71 -9.85 4.17
CA ALA A 185 -7.41 -8.65 4.61
C ALA A 185 -7.37 -7.58 3.51
N VAL A 186 -6.18 -7.30 2.98
CA VAL A 186 -5.95 -6.26 1.97
C VAL A 186 -4.92 -6.71 0.94
N ARG A 187 -5.17 -6.35 -0.34
CA ARG A 187 -4.35 -6.72 -1.50
C ARG A 187 -4.03 -5.53 -2.40
N GLY A 188 -2.85 -5.55 -3.02
CA GLY A 188 -2.43 -4.54 -4.00
C GLY A 188 -1.35 -5.04 -4.94
N GLN A 189 -1.46 -4.76 -6.25
CA GLN A 189 -0.44 -5.15 -7.23
C GLN A 189 0.88 -4.38 -7.00
N VAL A 190 2.02 -5.01 -7.30
CA VAL A 190 3.34 -4.41 -7.15
C VAL A 190 3.59 -3.41 -8.28
N HIS A 191 4.06 -2.23 -7.93
CA HIS A 191 4.45 -1.19 -8.88
C HIS A 191 5.89 -0.76 -8.66
N GLN A 192 6.68 -0.68 -9.74
CA GLN A 192 8.03 -0.15 -9.64
C GLN A 192 8.00 1.37 -9.38
N LEU A 193 8.85 1.81 -8.47
CA LEU A 193 9.13 3.21 -8.18
C LEU A 193 10.35 3.69 -8.97
N PRO A 194 10.33 4.93 -9.50
CA PRO A 194 11.46 5.50 -10.23
C PRO A 194 12.52 6.12 -9.32
N LEU A 195 12.32 6.12 -8.00
CA LEU A 195 13.16 6.82 -7.03
C LEU A 195 13.46 5.91 -5.82
N PRO A 196 14.64 6.07 -5.19
CA PRO A 196 15.00 5.36 -3.97
C PRO A 196 14.20 5.87 -2.77
N MET A 197 13.92 4.96 -1.84
CA MET A 197 13.11 5.23 -0.64
C MET A 197 13.85 4.77 0.63
N ASN A 198 13.72 5.55 1.70
CA ASN A 198 14.16 5.12 3.02
C ASN A 198 13.02 4.33 3.70
N LEU A 199 13.02 3.01 3.56
CA LEU A 199 11.93 2.14 4.04
C LEU A 199 11.63 2.30 5.55
N PRO A 200 12.63 2.27 6.46
CA PRO A 200 12.39 2.46 7.89
C PRO A 200 11.79 3.81 8.28
N GLU A 201 12.13 4.88 7.56
CA GLU A 201 11.67 6.25 7.84
C GLU A 201 10.42 6.62 7.04
N ALA A 202 10.05 5.84 6.02
CA ALA A 202 8.94 6.15 5.12
C ALA A 202 7.62 6.37 5.87
N PHE A 203 7.44 5.69 7.00
CA PHE A 203 6.22 5.77 7.82
C PHE A 203 6.44 6.45 9.18
N ARG A 204 7.63 7.01 9.42
CA ARG A 204 7.93 7.73 10.68
C ARG A 204 7.63 9.21 10.52
N GLY A 205 6.47 9.63 11.00
CA GLY A 205 6.05 11.03 11.01
C GLY A 205 4.68 11.21 10.38
N ASN A 206 3.98 12.27 10.78
CA ASN A 206 2.59 12.59 10.48
C ASN A 206 2.28 12.87 9.00
N SER A 207 3.03 12.30 8.05
CA SER A 207 2.90 12.58 6.61
C SER A 207 1.66 11.97 5.98
N LEU A 208 0.73 11.42 6.77
CA LEU A 208 -0.57 10.95 6.33
C LEU A 208 -1.60 12.04 6.64
N HIS A 209 -2.25 12.54 5.60
CA HIS A 209 -3.22 13.61 5.71
C HIS A 209 -4.53 13.24 5.04
N SER A 210 -5.63 13.27 5.80
CA SER A 210 -6.97 12.99 5.29
C SER A 210 -7.60 14.24 4.69
N VAL A 211 -8.36 14.09 3.59
CA VAL A 211 -9.20 15.17 3.05
C VAL A 211 -10.31 15.50 4.04
N VAL A 212 -10.31 16.72 4.58
CA VAL A 212 -11.35 17.24 5.49
C VAL A 212 -12.51 17.83 4.70
N THR A 213 -12.19 18.59 3.64
CA THR A 213 -13.16 19.09 2.67
C THR A 213 -12.57 18.94 1.28
N GLY A 214 -13.26 18.29 0.34
CA GLY A 214 -12.72 18.06 -0.99
C GLY A 214 -13.77 17.91 -2.06
N ALA A 215 -13.53 18.53 -3.22
CA ALA A 215 -14.28 18.30 -4.44
C ALA A 215 -13.35 18.19 -5.65
N GLN A 216 -13.64 17.22 -6.51
CA GLN A 216 -13.10 17.17 -7.87
C GLN A 216 -13.88 18.16 -8.73
N ILE A 217 -13.16 19.00 -9.48
CA ILE A 217 -13.73 20.03 -10.32
C ILE A 217 -13.61 19.60 -11.77
N TYR A 218 -14.75 19.56 -12.46
CA TYR A 218 -14.87 19.15 -13.85
C TYR A 218 -15.40 20.28 -14.71
N ALA A 219 -14.67 20.64 -15.77
CA ALA A 219 -15.15 21.61 -16.75
C ALA A 219 -15.88 20.92 -17.91
N CYS A 220 -16.90 21.59 -18.44
CA CYS A 220 -17.61 21.13 -19.62
C CYS A 220 -16.80 21.43 -20.91
N THR A 221 -16.13 20.42 -21.45
CA THR A 221 -15.24 20.58 -22.61
C THR A 221 -15.73 19.83 -23.84
N LYS A 222 -15.36 20.35 -25.02
CA LYS A 222 -15.63 19.71 -26.30
C LYS A 222 -14.74 18.49 -26.46
N GLN A 223 -15.34 17.34 -26.69
CA GLN A 223 -14.66 16.08 -26.96
C GLN A 223 -14.31 15.98 -28.45
N PRO A 224 -13.34 15.12 -28.83
CA PRO A 224 -12.97 14.91 -30.23
C PRO A 224 -14.15 14.54 -31.14
N GLY A 225 -15.15 13.82 -30.60
CA GLY A 225 -16.38 13.45 -31.32
C GLY A 225 -17.42 14.57 -31.48
N GLY A 226 -17.13 15.79 -31.03
CA GLY A 226 -18.05 16.94 -31.11
C GLY A 226 -18.95 17.11 -29.89
N ASP A 227 -19.25 16.02 -29.18
CA ASP A 227 -20.01 16.04 -27.93
C ASP A 227 -19.31 16.87 -26.84
N ARG A 228 -20.11 17.38 -25.89
CA ARG A 228 -19.62 18.08 -24.70
C ARG A 228 -19.72 17.15 -23.50
N LYS A 229 -18.63 16.95 -22.77
CA LYS A 229 -18.58 16.11 -21.57
C LYS A 229 -17.76 16.78 -20.48
N PHE A 230 -18.02 16.39 -19.24
CA PHE A 230 -17.22 16.79 -18.10
C PHE A 230 -15.83 16.15 -18.16
N THR A 231 -14.79 16.98 -18.11
CA THR A 231 -13.39 16.57 -18.06
C THR A 231 -12.71 17.19 -16.86
N GLN A 232 -11.76 16.47 -16.26
CA GLN A 232 -11.03 16.97 -15.09
C GLN A 232 -10.45 18.35 -15.38
N ASP A 233 -10.76 19.30 -14.50
CA ASP A 233 -10.27 20.68 -14.60
C ASP A 233 -9.40 21.05 -13.40
N ASN A 234 -9.87 20.77 -12.19
CA ASN A 234 -9.13 21.09 -10.97
C ASN A 234 -9.54 20.18 -9.81
N VAL A 235 -9.00 20.45 -8.64
CA VAL A 235 -9.45 19.93 -7.35
C VAL A 235 -9.49 21.10 -6.39
N LYS A 236 -10.49 21.13 -5.51
CA LYS A 236 -10.54 22.06 -4.39
C LYS A 236 -10.64 21.25 -3.13
N ALA A 237 -9.51 21.04 -2.47
CA ALA A 237 -9.47 20.30 -1.22
C ALA A 237 -8.58 20.93 -0.16
N THR A 238 -8.96 20.70 1.09
CA THR A 238 -8.19 20.98 2.28
C THR A 238 -8.07 19.68 3.03
N LEU A 239 -6.82 19.26 3.26
CA LEU A 239 -6.50 18.11 4.08
C LEU A 239 -6.35 18.57 5.54
N ASP A 240 -6.28 17.63 6.48
CA ASP A 240 -5.87 17.95 7.84
C ASP A 240 -4.48 18.64 7.85
N GLY A 241 -4.13 19.31 8.95
CA GLY A 241 -2.97 20.19 8.98
C GLY A 241 -3.11 21.46 8.12
N ASN A 242 -4.31 21.75 7.59
CA ASN A 242 -4.60 22.89 6.71
C ASN A 242 -3.80 22.89 5.39
N ILE A 243 -3.46 21.70 4.89
CA ILE A 243 -2.78 21.55 3.61
C ILE A 243 -3.77 21.82 2.48
N ALA A 244 -3.46 22.81 1.63
CA ALA A 244 -4.25 23.12 0.45
C ALA A 244 -3.88 22.18 -0.70
N HIS A 245 -4.88 21.58 -1.35
CA HIS A 245 -4.72 20.74 -2.52
C HIS A 245 -5.50 21.31 -3.71
N SER A 246 -4.79 21.58 -4.79
CA SER A 246 -5.32 22.10 -6.06
C SER A 246 -4.51 21.57 -7.23
N PHE A 247 -4.84 21.97 -8.45
CA PHE A 247 -3.90 21.90 -9.56
C PHE A 247 -3.12 23.21 -9.65
N GLN A 248 -1.86 23.13 -10.06
CA GLN A 248 -1.02 24.32 -10.28
C GLN A 248 -1.57 25.20 -11.40
N LYS A 249 -2.24 24.58 -12.38
CA LYS A 249 -2.95 25.24 -13.47
C LYS A 249 -4.26 24.47 -13.71
N SER A 250 -5.38 25.16 -13.87
CA SER A 250 -6.63 24.51 -14.27
C SER A 250 -6.50 23.82 -15.64
N GLY A 251 -7.29 22.77 -15.81
CA GLY A 251 -7.36 21.93 -17.00
C GLY A 251 -6.77 20.53 -16.77
N PRO A 252 -7.01 19.60 -17.71
CA PRO A 252 -6.72 18.18 -17.54
C PRO A 252 -5.23 17.84 -17.48
N THR A 253 -4.35 18.80 -17.79
CA THR A 253 -2.89 18.62 -17.82
C THR A 253 -2.17 19.34 -16.69
N GLY A 254 -2.88 20.09 -15.84
CA GLY A 254 -2.29 20.73 -14.67
C GLY A 254 -1.78 19.68 -13.67
N PRO A 255 -0.54 19.76 -13.19
CA PRO A 255 -0.09 18.86 -12.15
C PRO A 255 -0.85 19.17 -10.86
N PRO A 256 -1.34 18.16 -10.11
CA PRO A 256 -1.79 18.36 -8.74
C PRO A 256 -0.67 18.96 -7.90
N GLN A 257 -1.03 19.79 -6.94
CA GLN A 257 -0.13 20.39 -5.96
C GLN A 257 -0.70 20.30 -4.55
N TRP A 258 0.18 20.25 -3.56
CA TRP A 258 -0.13 20.31 -2.14
C TRP A 258 0.77 21.36 -1.50
N ILE A 259 0.17 22.26 -0.71
CA ILE A 259 0.85 23.38 -0.08
C ILE A 259 0.53 23.33 1.42
N ALA A 260 1.56 23.14 2.24
CA ALA A 260 1.44 23.17 3.69
C ALA A 260 1.47 24.61 4.24
N PRO A 261 0.99 24.84 5.49
CA PRO A 261 1.01 26.18 6.11
C PRO A 261 2.40 26.79 6.26
N ASP A 262 3.45 25.97 6.32
CA ASP A 262 4.86 26.42 6.38
C ASP A 262 5.42 26.85 5.02
N HIS A 263 4.59 26.88 3.98
CA HIS A 263 4.91 27.20 2.58
C HIS A 263 5.78 26.17 1.85
N SER A 264 6.06 25.02 2.47
CA SER A 264 6.56 23.87 1.72
C SER A 264 5.46 23.35 0.81
N ALA A 265 5.83 22.94 -0.40
CA ALA A 265 4.87 22.48 -1.39
C ALA A 265 5.48 21.51 -2.38
N VAL A 266 4.65 20.60 -2.90
CA VAL A 266 5.01 19.66 -3.95
C VAL A 266 3.95 19.64 -5.06
N THR A 267 4.40 19.40 -6.28
CA THR A 267 3.57 19.00 -7.42
C THR A 267 3.69 17.49 -7.64
N GLY A 268 2.67 16.87 -8.23
CA GLY A 268 2.65 15.42 -8.48
C GLY A 268 2.58 15.07 -9.97
N LYS A 269 3.40 14.11 -10.40
CA LYS A 269 3.27 13.42 -11.69
C LYS A 269 2.75 12.01 -11.44
N VAL A 270 1.58 11.68 -11.99
CA VAL A 270 1.01 10.34 -11.88
C VAL A 270 1.95 9.30 -12.49
N LEU A 271 2.34 8.32 -11.69
CA LEU A 271 3.09 7.13 -12.10
C LEU A 271 2.14 5.97 -12.36
N HIS A 272 1.21 5.74 -11.44
CA HIS A 272 0.25 4.63 -11.50
C HIS A 272 -1.15 5.11 -11.12
N LYS A 273 -2.16 4.56 -11.81
CA LYS A 273 -3.59 4.70 -11.50
C LYS A 273 -4.14 3.34 -11.13
N ILE A 274 -4.72 3.25 -9.94
CA ILE A 274 -5.27 2.00 -9.40
C ILE A 274 -6.79 2.21 -9.28
N PRO A 275 -7.64 1.49 -10.04
CA PRO A 275 -9.09 1.57 -9.89
C PRO A 275 -9.50 1.23 -8.45
N ASN A 276 -10.47 1.95 -7.88
CA ASN A 276 -10.98 1.73 -6.51
C ASN A 276 -12.50 1.50 -6.50
N GLY A 277 -12.97 0.57 -7.34
CA GLY A 277 -14.39 0.30 -7.54
C GLY A 277 -15.14 1.41 -8.29
N ASP A 278 -16.37 1.11 -8.67
CA ASP A 278 -17.25 2.06 -9.35
C ASP A 278 -17.68 3.17 -8.39
N GLY A 279 -17.75 4.41 -8.88
CA GLY A 279 -18.17 5.57 -8.09
C GLY A 279 -17.05 6.28 -7.34
N ASN A 280 -15.83 5.73 -7.31
CA ASN A 280 -14.66 6.35 -6.69
C ASN A 280 -13.61 6.74 -7.73
N ILE A 281 -12.96 7.90 -7.53
CA ILE A 281 -11.77 8.23 -8.31
C ILE A 281 -10.65 7.21 -8.02
N PRO A 282 -9.74 6.95 -8.97
CA PRO A 282 -8.64 6.01 -8.76
C PRO A 282 -7.74 6.41 -7.58
N GLU A 283 -7.16 5.44 -6.91
CA GLU A 283 -5.97 5.66 -6.09
C GLU A 283 -4.78 5.97 -7.01
N LEU A 284 -3.81 6.72 -6.50
CA LEU A 284 -2.67 7.19 -7.29
C LEU A 284 -1.36 6.96 -6.58
N VAL A 285 -0.35 6.60 -7.36
CA VAL A 285 1.06 6.76 -6.98
C VAL A 285 1.61 7.91 -7.82
N LEU A 286 2.11 8.96 -7.19
CA LEU A 286 2.66 10.14 -7.87
C LEU A 286 4.11 10.39 -7.49
N ALA A 287 4.97 10.65 -8.47
CA ALA A 287 6.28 11.24 -8.23
C ALA A 287 6.11 12.70 -7.84
N ALA A 288 6.71 13.11 -6.73
CA ALA A 288 6.62 14.45 -6.20
C ALA A 288 7.80 15.31 -6.67
N THR A 289 7.52 16.54 -7.09
CA THR A 289 8.51 17.57 -7.38
C THR A 289 8.27 18.75 -6.45
N GLN A 290 9.27 19.10 -5.64
CA GLN A 290 9.23 20.27 -4.78
C GLN A 290 8.94 21.54 -5.59
N SER A 291 8.03 22.36 -5.07
CA SER A 291 7.57 23.59 -5.71
C SER A 291 7.45 24.78 -4.74
N GLY A 292 7.54 24.53 -3.43
CA GLY A 292 7.53 25.55 -2.37
C GLY A 292 8.91 25.77 -1.76
N THR A 293 8.94 26.17 -0.49
CA THR A 293 10.18 26.42 0.27
C THR A 293 11.08 25.19 0.36
N SER A 294 12.40 25.43 0.46
CA SER A 294 13.43 24.38 0.55
C SER A 294 13.45 23.61 1.87
N GLY A 295 12.79 24.12 2.90
CA GLY A 295 12.52 23.45 4.18
C GLY A 295 11.03 23.34 4.45
N GLY A 296 10.66 22.57 5.48
CA GLY A 296 9.27 22.34 5.88
C GLY A 296 8.78 20.93 5.57
N GLU A 297 7.53 20.67 5.88
CA GLU A 297 6.85 19.37 5.84
C GLU A 297 7.04 18.62 4.51
N PHE A 298 6.89 19.30 3.37
CA PHE A 298 7.01 18.68 2.05
C PHE A 298 8.37 18.81 1.38
N SER A 299 9.37 19.39 2.06
CA SER A 299 10.68 19.68 1.46
C SER A 299 11.45 18.44 0.98
N THR A 300 11.27 17.31 1.66
CA THR A 300 11.94 16.03 1.35
C THR A 300 11.04 15.06 0.58
N THR A 301 9.78 15.43 0.34
CA THR A 301 8.79 14.54 -0.28
C THR A 301 9.19 14.22 -1.72
N LYS A 302 9.25 12.92 -2.05
CA LYS A 302 9.54 12.39 -3.39
C LYS A 302 8.42 11.55 -3.97
N LEU A 303 7.50 11.07 -3.14
CA LEU A 303 6.32 10.32 -3.58
C LEU A 303 5.09 10.82 -2.84
N VAL A 304 3.98 11.00 -3.55
CA VAL A 304 2.67 11.21 -2.96
C VAL A 304 1.79 10.03 -3.33
N LEU A 305 1.16 9.41 -2.33
CA LEU A 305 0.15 8.38 -2.55
C LEU A 305 -1.23 8.97 -2.29
N ARG A 306 -2.18 8.76 -3.20
CA ARG A 306 -3.61 9.01 -2.96
C ARG A 306 -4.30 7.68 -2.71
N LEU A 307 -4.94 7.56 -1.55
CA LEU A 307 -5.45 6.33 -0.98
C LEU A 307 -6.92 6.52 -0.57
N ASN A 308 -7.63 5.42 -0.33
CA ASN A 308 -8.91 5.40 0.39
C ASN A 308 -9.93 6.37 -0.23
N THR A 309 -9.99 6.38 -1.56
CA THR A 309 -10.79 7.34 -2.30
C THR A 309 -12.28 6.98 -2.21
N GLU A 310 -13.10 7.95 -1.83
CA GLU A 310 -14.56 7.83 -1.87
C GLU A 310 -15.13 8.96 -2.75
N GLY A 311 -15.96 8.62 -3.74
CA GLY A 311 -16.62 9.59 -4.60
C GLY A 311 -15.69 10.28 -5.60
N GLY A 312 -16.05 11.51 -5.97
CA GLY A 312 -15.27 12.36 -6.87
C GLY A 312 -15.34 12.01 -8.35
N VAL A 313 -16.08 10.99 -8.78
CA VAL A 313 -16.14 10.59 -10.20
C VAL A 313 -16.86 11.66 -11.04
N ALA A 314 -16.35 11.90 -12.25
CA ALA A 314 -16.96 12.83 -13.20
C ALA A 314 -18.45 12.50 -13.45
N PRO A 315 -19.35 13.49 -13.49
CA PRO A 315 -20.75 13.23 -13.82
C PRO A 315 -20.89 12.58 -15.20
N THR A 316 -21.76 11.59 -15.30
CA THR A 316 -22.07 10.90 -16.57
C THR A 316 -22.97 11.76 -17.45
N GLY A 317 -22.87 11.59 -18.77
CA GLY A 317 -23.73 12.26 -19.75
C GLY A 317 -23.07 13.44 -20.44
N THR A 318 -23.86 14.17 -21.22
CA THR A 318 -23.43 15.41 -21.87
C THR A 318 -23.56 16.59 -20.92
N CYS A 319 -22.77 17.63 -21.17
CA CYS A 319 -22.82 18.89 -20.43
C CYS A 319 -23.07 20.06 -21.39
N ASP A 320 -23.54 21.18 -20.85
CA ASP A 320 -23.77 22.41 -21.60
C ASP A 320 -22.92 23.54 -20.99
N PRO A 321 -22.00 24.17 -21.75
CA PRO A 321 -21.07 25.14 -21.19
C PRO A 321 -21.71 26.47 -20.77
N THR A 322 -22.97 26.71 -21.15
CA THR A 322 -23.73 27.92 -20.81
C THR A 322 -24.54 27.75 -19.53
N THR A 323 -25.14 26.57 -19.33
CA THR A 323 -26.00 26.28 -18.17
C THR A 323 -25.28 25.51 -17.07
N HIS A 324 -24.31 24.66 -17.45
CA HIS A 324 -23.53 23.80 -16.55
C HIS A 324 -22.04 23.81 -16.98
N PRO A 325 -21.36 24.98 -16.90
CA PRO A 325 -19.97 25.12 -17.32
C PRO A 325 -19.01 24.25 -16.50
N GLU A 326 -19.37 23.95 -15.26
CA GLU A 326 -18.55 23.23 -14.30
C GLU A 326 -19.42 22.33 -13.42
N ALA A 327 -18.86 21.21 -12.97
CA ALA A 327 -19.40 20.38 -11.92
C ALA A 327 -18.37 20.19 -10.80
N SER A 328 -18.85 20.30 -9.56
CA SER A 328 -18.07 20.05 -8.35
C SER A 328 -18.60 18.76 -7.71
N VAL A 329 -17.76 17.74 -7.65
CA VAL A 329 -18.13 16.42 -7.12
C VAL A 329 -17.36 16.16 -5.83
N PRO A 330 -18.04 16.06 -4.68
CA PRO A 330 -17.40 15.78 -3.40
C PRO A 330 -16.59 14.48 -3.44
N TYR A 331 -15.44 14.48 -2.75
CA TYR A 331 -14.64 13.28 -2.57
C TYR A 331 -13.93 13.26 -1.21
N LYS A 332 -13.57 12.07 -0.76
CA LYS A 332 -12.59 11.86 0.32
C LYS A 332 -11.40 11.09 -0.22
N ALA A 333 -10.26 11.25 0.44
CA ALA A 333 -9.05 10.46 0.22
C ALA A 333 -8.10 10.66 1.41
N ASP A 334 -7.17 9.74 1.57
CA ASP A 334 -5.98 9.93 2.38
C ASP A 334 -4.78 10.18 1.46
N TYR A 335 -3.87 11.06 1.88
CA TYR A 335 -2.63 11.33 1.17
C TYR A 335 -1.43 11.01 2.05
N LEU A 336 -0.55 10.14 1.56
CA LEU A 336 0.74 9.87 2.21
C LEU A 336 1.88 10.56 1.45
N PHE A 337 2.62 11.41 2.14
CA PHE A 337 3.79 12.13 1.60
C PHE A 337 5.07 11.45 2.06
N LEU A 338 5.72 10.74 1.15
CA LEU A 338 6.88 9.92 1.46
C LEU A 338 8.16 10.65 1.08
N SER A 339 9.08 10.75 2.05
CA SER A 339 10.41 11.27 1.81
C SER A 339 11.23 10.28 1.00
N GLY A 340 11.97 10.79 0.02
CA GLY A 340 13.02 10.01 -0.63
C GLY A 340 14.26 9.94 0.25
N LYS A 341 15.18 9.07 -0.15
CA LYS A 341 16.52 8.99 0.44
C LYS A 341 17.49 9.96 -0.22
#